data_AF-A0AAU8U0D8-F1
#
_entry.id   AF-A0AAU8U0D8-F1
#
_cell.length_a   1.000
_cell.length_b   1.000
_cell.length_c   1.000
_cell.angle_alpha   90.00
_cell.angle_beta   90.00
_cell.angle_gamma   90.00
#
_symmetry.space_group_name_H-M   'P 1'
#
loop_
_entity.id
_entity.type
_entity.pdbx_description
1 polymer ?
#
loop_
_entity_poly.entity_id
_entity_poly.type
_entity_poly.pdbx_seq_one_letter_code
_entity_poly.pdbx_strand_id
1 'polypeptide(L)' 'MGQIVLKKTYKSVSVDELRALFWGVDYKFEDEKKAILSLLNQSLEALENKDYETAKTLLLMIKFGGYKVE' A
#
# COMPACT_ATOMS: atom_id res chain seq x y z
N MET A 1 -0.82 -43.09 8.62
CA MET A 1 -0.35 -42.02 7.71
C MET A 1 -0.87 -40.70 8.25
N GLY A 2 -0.01 -39.90 8.90
CA GLY A 2 -0.40 -38.60 9.46
C GLY A 2 -0.25 -37.50 8.40
N GLN A 3 -1.31 -36.72 8.16
CA GLN A 3 -1.22 -35.52 7.33
C GLN A 3 -0.45 -34.43 8.09
N ILE A 4 0.67 -33.99 7.54
CA ILE A 4 1.37 -32.78 7.99
C ILE A 4 0.55 -31.58 7.48
N VAL A 5 -0.22 -30.96 8.36
CA VAL A 5 -0.91 -29.70 8.07
C VAL A 5 0.13 -28.58 8.23
N LEU A 6 0.67 -28.10 7.12
CA LEU A 6 1.48 -26.87 7.10
C LEU A 6 0.54 -25.68 7.36
N LYS A 7 0.37 -25.33 8.64
CA LYS A 7 -0.21 -24.04 9.03
C LYS A 7 0.74 -22.94 8.56
N LYS A 8 0.40 -22.27 7.46
CA LYS A 8 1.02 -20.98 7.10
C LYS A 8 0.72 -19.99 8.23
N THR A 9 1.64 -19.85 9.17
CA THR A 9 1.65 -18.73 10.12
C THR A 9 2.04 -17.49 9.35
N TYR A 10 1.06 -16.74 8.87
CA TYR A 10 1.28 -15.36 8.48
C TYR A 10 1.58 -14.59 9.76
N LYS A 11 2.84 -14.21 9.95
CA LYS A 11 3.22 -13.25 10.99
C LYS A 11 2.42 -11.97 10.70
N SER A 12 1.59 -11.53 11.65
CA SER A 12 0.82 -10.29 11.49
C SER A 12 1.80 -9.14 11.41
N VAL A 13 2.00 -8.59 10.21
CA VAL A 13 2.80 -7.38 10.02
C VAL A 13 1.99 -6.22 10.61
N SER A 14 2.61 -5.44 11.49
CA SER A 14 1.98 -4.27 12.10
C SER A 14 1.71 -3.18 11.06
N VAL A 15 0.72 -2.32 11.32
CA VAL A 15 0.44 -1.15 10.45
C VAL A 15 1.67 -0.26 10.33
N ASP A 16 2.48 -0.13 11.37
CA ASP A 16 3.70 0.67 11.35
C ASP A 16 4.82 0.03 10.50
N GLU A 17 4.96 -1.30 10.52
CA GLU A 17 5.86 -2.02 9.60
C GLU A 17 5.39 -1.91 8.15
N LEU A 18 4.08 -1.97 7.91
CA LEU A 18 3.51 -1.76 6.57
C LEU A 18 3.70 -0.32 6.11
N ARG A 19 3.52 0.66 6.99
CA ARG A 19 3.79 2.07 6.72
C ARG A 19 5.27 2.28 6.39
N ALA A 20 6.17 1.67 7.16
CA ALA A 20 7.62 1.75 6.95
C ALA A 20 8.06 1.20 5.57
N LEU A 21 7.42 0.15 5.05
CA LEU A 21 7.67 -0.37 3.69
C LEU A 21 7.37 0.65 2.60
N PHE A 22 6.45 1.60 2.86
CA PHE A 22 6.09 2.67 1.94
C PHE A 22 6.68 4.03 2.33
N TRP A 23 7.37 4.13 3.48
CA TRP A 23 7.94 5.38 4.02
C TRP A 23 9.25 5.83 3.34
N GLY A 24 9.55 5.26 2.16
CA GLY A 24 10.68 5.62 1.31
C GLY A 24 10.29 6.31 0.00
N VAL A 25 8.99 6.56 -0.24
CA VAL A 25 8.55 7.27 -1.44
C VAL A 25 8.36 8.74 -1.08
N ASP A 26 9.20 9.61 -1.63
CA ASP A 26 9.28 11.06 -1.36
C ASP A 26 8.06 11.86 -1.86
N TYR A 27 6.86 11.30 -1.80
CA TYR A 27 5.65 12.07 -2.03
C TYR A 27 5.32 12.89 -0.78
N LYS A 28 5.76 14.15 -0.81
CA LYS A 28 5.38 15.20 0.13
C LYS A 28 4.10 15.85 -0.36
N PHE A 29 3.05 15.79 0.46
CA PHE A 29 1.78 16.46 0.19
C PHE A 29 1.50 17.51 1.27
N GLU A 30 0.83 18.59 0.87
CA GLU A 30 0.43 19.68 1.78
C GLU A 30 -0.67 19.26 2.76
N ASP A 31 -1.53 18.32 2.37
CA ASP A 31 -2.55 17.75 3.26
C ASP A 31 -2.86 16.29 2.87
N GLU A 32 -3.42 15.55 3.83
CA GLU A 32 -3.78 14.14 3.65
C GLU A 32 -4.81 13.93 2.53
N LYS A 33 -5.74 14.89 2.36
CA LYS A 33 -6.76 14.80 1.31
C LYS A 33 -6.11 14.85 -0.08
N LYS A 34 -5.12 15.72 -0.30
CA LYS A 34 -4.35 15.83 -1.54
C LYS A 34 -3.54 14.55 -1.80
N ALA A 35 -2.94 13.99 -0.75
CA ALA A 35 -2.22 12.72 -0.85
C ALA A 35 -3.13 11.58 -1.33
N ILE A 36 -4.27 11.39 -0.66
CA ILE A 36 -5.22 10.33 -0.99
C ILE A 36 -5.77 10.51 -2.41
N LEU A 37 -6.19 11.72 -2.78
CA LEU A 37 -6.73 11.98 -4.11
C LEU A 37 -5.70 11.75 -5.22
N SER A 38 -4.44 12.16 -5.00
CA SER A 38 -3.37 11.94 -5.97
C SER A 38 -3.07 10.45 -6.16
N LEU A 39 -2.91 9.70 -5.06
CA LEU A 39 -2.65 8.27 -5.11
C LEU A 39 -3.84 7.51 -5.71
N LEU A 40 -5.08 7.95 -5.44
CA LEU A 40 -6.28 7.34 -6.01
C LEU A 40 -6.33 7.55 -7.53
N ASN A 41 -6.09 8.76 -8.01
CA ASN A 41 -6.06 9.04 -9.45
C ASN A 41 -5.00 8.21 -10.17
N GLN A 42 -3.79 8.11 -9.62
CA GLN A 42 -2.73 7.27 -10.16
C GLN A 42 -3.13 5.78 -10.17
N SER A 43 -3.86 5.31 -9.14
CA SER A 43 -4.33 3.94 -9.09
C SER A 43 -5.37 3.64 -10.17
N LEU A 44 -6.24 4.60 -10.50
CA LEU A 44 -7.22 4.48 -11.57
C LEU A 44 -6.53 4.46 -12.94
N GLU A 45 -5.56 5.33 -13.18
CA GLU A 45 -4.75 5.35 -14.41
C GLU A 45 -4.00 4.02 -14.61
N ALA A 46 -3.44 3.45 -13.54
CA ALA A 46 -2.81 2.13 -13.59
C ALA A 46 -3.82 1.03 -13.98
N LEU A 47 -5.05 1.07 -13.46
CA LEU A 47 -6.12 0.13 -13.83
C LEU A 47 -6.52 0.27 -15.30
N GLU A 48 -6.63 1.49 -15.83
CA GLU A 48 -6.91 1.75 -17.25
C GLU A 48 -5.83 1.14 -18.15
N ASN A 49 -4.58 1.20 -17.71
CA ASN A 49 -3.42 0.60 -18.38
C ASN A 49 -3.22 -0.90 -18.09
N LYS A 50 -4.12 -1.53 -17.33
CA LYS A 50 -4.04 -2.93 -16.88
C LYS A 50 -2.79 -3.25 -16.05
N ASP A 51 -2.17 -2.24 -15.43
CA ASP A 51 -1.09 -2.40 -14.47
C ASP A 51 -1.64 -2.61 -13.05
N TYR A 52 -2.01 -3.86 -12.78
CA TYR A 52 -2.66 -4.23 -11.53
C TYR A 52 -1.74 -4.21 -10.30
N GLU A 53 -0.43 -4.43 -10.47
CA GLU A 53 0.52 -4.42 -9.35
C GLU A 53 0.79 -2.98 -8.88
N THR A 54 0.90 -2.04 -9.81
CA THR A 54 1.00 -0.60 -9.47
C THR A 54 -0.29 -0.11 -8.81
N ALA A 55 -1.46 -0.44 -9.37
CA ALA A 55 -2.75 -0.07 -8.77
C ALA A 55 -2.88 -0.58 -7.32
N LYS A 56 -2.55 -1.86 -7.10
CA LYS A 56 -2.55 -2.48 -5.77
C LYS A 56 -1.60 -1.78 -4.81
N THR A 57 -0.38 -1.46 -5.26
CA THR A 57 0.63 -0.78 -4.44
C THR A 57 0.13 0.59 -3.97
N LEU A 58 -0.41 1.41 -4.89
CA LEU A 58 -0.94 2.74 -4.59
C LEU A 58 -2.12 2.69 -3.60
N LEU A 59 -3.03 1.72 -3.77
CA LEU A 59 -4.14 1.50 -2.85
C LEU A 59 -3.67 1.07 -1.46
N LEU A 60 -2.59 0.27 -1.36
CA LEU A 60 -1.99 -0.10 -0.07
C LEU A 60 -1.31 1.10 0.59
N MET A 61 -0.66 1.98 -0.18
CA MET A 61 -0.11 3.24 0.33
C MET A 61 -1.19 4.12 0.95
N ILE A 62 -2.36 4.24 0.31
CA ILE A 62 -3.53 4.94 0.87
C ILE A 62 -3.97 4.27 2.18
N LYS A 63 -4.16 2.95 2.17
CA LYS A 63 -4.67 2.19 3.32
C LYS A 63 -3.78 2.30 4.57
N PHE A 64 -2.46 2.30 4.40
CA PHE A 64 -1.50 2.25 5.51
C PHE A 64 -0.85 3.61 5.83
N GLY A 65 -1.20 4.66 5.10
CA GLY A 65 -0.60 5.99 5.30
C GLY A 65 0.86 6.03 4.87
N GLY A 66 1.19 5.39 3.76
CA GLY A 66 2.53 5.34 3.15
C GLY A 66 2.95 6.63 2.44
N TYR A 67 2.49 7.79 2.93
CA TYR A 67 2.74 9.11 2.36
C TYR A 67 3.09 10.09 3.48
N LYS A 68 3.83 11.16 3.15
CA LYS A 68 4.19 12.21 4.11
C LYS A 68 3.32 13.45 3.88
N VAL A 69 2.82 14.02 4.97
CA VAL A 69 2.15 15.32 4.98
C VAL A 69 3.09 16.33 5.64
N GLU A 70 3.35 17.47 4.99
CA GLU A 70 4.20 18.57 5.49
C GLU A 70 3.43 19.89 5.58
#